data_AF-A0A1V4XCM9-F1
#
_entry.id   AF-A0A1V4XCM9-F1
#
_cell.length_a   1.000
_cell.length_b   1.000
_cell.length_c   1.000
_cell.angle_alpha   90.00
_cell.angle_beta   90.00
_cell.angle_gamma   90.00
#
_symmetry.space_group_name_H-M   'P 1'
#
loop_
_entity.id
_entity.type
_entity.pdbx_description
1 polymer ?
#
loop_
_entity_poly.entity_id
_entity_poly.type
_entity_poly.pdbx_seq_one_letter_code
_entity_poly.pdbx_strand_id
1 'polypeptide(L)' 'MSEGLITWESVKKKGSEHYKSAGGVEPIDLYRSLGILDSFALGSIIKYASRMARAGVNRKDCEKIRHYADILTAGIKG' A
#
# COMPACT_ATOMS: atom_id res chain seq x y z
N MET A 1 5.44 2.19 25.18
CA MET A 1 5.88 1.69 23.87
C MET A 1 5.17 2.55 22.83
N SER A 2 5.83 3.56 22.26
CA SER A 2 5.23 4.36 21.19
C SER A 2 5.14 3.48 19.95
N GLU A 3 3.99 2.85 19.71
CA GLU A 3 3.70 2.26 18.41
C GLU A 3 3.85 3.36 17.36
N GLY A 4 4.87 3.22 16.51
CA GLY A 4 5.22 4.23 15.52
C GLY A 4 4.03 4.49 14.62
N LEU A 5 3.44 5.68 14.74
CA LEU A 5 2.36 6.16 13.89
C LEU A 5 2.68 5.86 12.42
N ILE A 6 1.83 5.08 11.77
CA ILE A 6 1.89 4.87 10.32
C ILE A 6 1.47 6.20 9.68
N THR A 7 2.46 7.04 9.37
CA THR A 7 2.23 8.32 8.70
C THR A 7 2.19 8.13 7.19
N TRP A 8 1.46 8.99 6.49
CA TRP A 8 1.41 9.02 5.03
C TRP A 8 2.81 9.05 4.39
N GLU A 9 3.72 9.86 4.95
CA GLU A 9 5.10 9.96 4.46
C GLU A 9 5.88 8.64 4.62
N SER A 10 5.65 7.91 5.73
CA SER A 10 6.26 6.60 5.93
C SER A 10 5.75 5.55 4.95
N VAL A 11 4.48 5.65 4.55
CA VAL A 11 3.83 4.77 3.57
C VAL A 11 4.39 5.05 2.18
N LYS A 12 4.47 6.32 1.76
CA LYS A 12 5.10 6.70 0.47
C LYS A 12 6.53 6.20 0.37
N LYS A 13 7.33 6.41 1.42
CA LYS A 13 8.74 5.97 1.43
C LYS A 13 8.89 4.46 1.21
N LYS A 14 8.03 3.65 1.85
CA LYS A 14 7.99 2.18 1.65
C LYS A 14 7.52 1.79 0.24
N GLY A 15 6.58 2.53 -0.34
CA GLY A 15 6.11 2.31 -1.72
C GLY A 15 7.16 2.66 -2.77
N SER A 16 8.00 3.67 -2.49
CA SER A 16 8.96 4.21 -3.47
C SER A 16 9.93 3.18 -4.05
N GLU A 17 10.33 2.14 -3.30
CA GLU A 17 11.18 1.06 -3.84
C GLU A 17 10.51 0.25 -4.95
N HIS A 18 9.18 0.29 -5.03
CA HIS A 18 8.39 -0.37 -6.08
C HIS A 18 7.98 0.56 -7.23
N TYR A 19 8.07 1.88 -7.06
CA TYR A 19 7.50 2.87 -7.97
C TYR A 19 8.45 4.00 -8.40
N LYS A 20 9.78 3.90 -8.14
CA LYS A 20 10.78 4.93 -8.50
C LYS A 20 10.76 5.30 -9.99
N SER A 21 9.93 6.27 -10.35
CA SER A 21 10.17 7.24 -11.42
C SER A 21 10.85 8.44 -10.78
N ALA A 22 12.05 8.76 -11.26
CA ALA A 22 12.81 9.92 -10.82
C ALA A 22 12.00 11.21 -11.09
N GLY A 23 11.28 11.74 -10.09
CA GLY A 23 10.71 13.09 -10.18
C GLY A 23 9.20 13.25 -9.94
N GLY A 24 8.67 12.77 -8.81
CA GLY A 24 7.78 13.65 -8.03
C GLY A 24 6.27 13.38 -7.97
N VAL A 25 5.71 12.37 -8.63
CA VAL A 25 4.31 11.94 -8.38
C VAL A 25 4.25 10.42 -8.44
N GLU A 26 3.98 9.77 -7.30
CA GLU A 26 3.74 8.32 -7.30
C GLU A 26 2.28 8.06 -7.71
N PRO A 27 1.96 6.94 -8.39
CA PRO A 27 0.58 6.61 -8.78
C PRO A 27 -0.42 6.68 -7.61
N ILE A 28 0.04 6.40 -6.38
CA ILE A 28 -0.76 6.50 -5.16
C ILE A 28 -1.19 7.95 -4.82
N ASP A 29 -0.40 8.96 -5.21
CA ASP A 29 -0.76 10.37 -5.04
C ASP A 29 -1.94 10.73 -5.95
N LEU A 30 -1.93 10.22 -7.19
CA LEU A 30 -3.04 10.37 -8.13
C LEU A 30 -4.29 9.64 -7.65
N TYR A 31 -4.16 8.40 -7.18
CA TYR A 31 -5.31 7.66 -6.64
C TYR A 31 -5.91 8.34 -5.41
N ARG A 32 -5.08 8.98 -4.58
CA ARG A 32 -5.53 9.79 -3.45
C ARG A 32 -6.27 11.03 -3.90
N SER A 33 -5.74 11.78 -4.88
CA SER A 33 -6.39 12.99 -5.39
C SER A 33 -7.72 12.70 -6.08
N LEU A 34 -7.85 11.51 -6.69
CA LEU A 34 -9.09 11.02 -7.29
C LEU A 34 -10.09 10.42 -6.28
N GLY A 35 -9.72 10.29 -5.00
CA GLY A 35 -10.59 9.68 -3.97
C GLY A 35 -10.80 8.18 -4.13
N ILE A 36 -9.94 7.49 -4.89
CA ILE A 36 -10.05 6.05 -5.18
C ILE A 36 -8.98 5.20 -4.50
N LEU A 37 -8.13 5.81 -3.67
CA LEU A 37 -6.99 5.13 -3.04
C LEU A 37 -7.42 3.91 -2.21
N ASP A 38 -8.51 4.02 -1.44
CA ASP A 38 -8.98 2.95 -0.58
C ASP A 38 -9.46 1.74 -1.39
N SER A 39 -10.26 1.99 -2.43
CA SER A 39 -10.70 0.97 -3.39
C SER A 39 -9.52 0.29 -4.08
N PHE A 40 -8.51 1.06 -4.46
CA PHE A 40 -7.29 0.53 -5.07
C PHE A 40 -6.48 -0.35 -4.10
N ALA A 41 -6.35 0.07 -2.84
CA ALA A 41 -5.64 -0.68 -1.81
C ALA A 41 -6.37 -2.00 -1.49
N LEU A 42 -7.69 -1.97 -1.30
CA LEU A 42 -8.52 -3.17 -1.08
C LEU A 42 -8.44 -4.15 -2.26
N GLY A 43 -8.58 -3.66 -3.48
CA GLY A 43 -8.46 -4.49 -4.70
C GLY A 43 -7.06 -5.12 -4.82
N SER A 44 -6.02 -4.38 -4.44
CA SER A 44 -4.65 -4.89 -4.45
C SER A 44 -4.42 -5.98 -3.40
N ILE A 45 -4.98 -5.85 -2.19
CA ILE A 45 -4.95 -6.89 -1.16
C ILE A 45 -5.57 -8.18 -1.70
N ILE A 46 -6.78 -8.10 -2.26
CA ILE A 46 -7.50 -9.25 -2.83
C ILE A 46 -6.67 -9.91 -3.95
N LYS A 47 -6.09 -9.11 -4.85
CA LYS A 47 -5.25 -9.59 -5.96
C LYS A 47 -4.06 -10.42 -5.47
N TYR A 48 -3.33 -9.95 -4.46
CA TYR A 48 -2.15 -10.67 -3.95
C TYR A 48 -2.54 -11.87 -3.09
N ALA A 49 -3.63 -11.78 -2.31
CA ALA A 49 -4.17 -12.91 -1.56
C ALA A 49 -4.62 -14.04 -2.51
N SER A 50 -5.36 -13.70 -3.57
CA SER A 50 -5.82 -14.65 -4.60
C SER A 50 -4.66 -15.33 -5.33
N ARG A 51 -3.58 -14.59 -5.62
CA ARG A 51 -2.37 -15.16 -6.21
C ARG A 51 -1.72 -16.20 -5.30
N MET A 52 -1.57 -15.90 -4.01
CA MET A 52 -1.01 -16.84 -3.05
C MET A 52 -1.89 -18.07 -2.84
N ALA A 53 -3.22 -17.91 -2.89
CA ALA A 53 -4.15 -19.05 -2.82
C ALA A 53 -3.96 -20.04 -3.99
N ARG A 54 -3.52 -19.55 -5.16
CA ARG A 54 -3.28 -20.38 -6.37
C ARG A 54 -1.86 -20.92 -6.48
N ALA A 55 -0.86 -20.11 -6.14
CA ALA A 55 0.55 -20.39 -6.42
C ALA A 55 1.38 -20.73 -5.16
N GLY A 56 0.77 -20.70 -3.97
CA GLY A 56 1.44 -20.88 -2.69
C GLY A 56 1.79 -19.54 -2.02
N VAL A 57 1.86 -19.59 -0.68
CA VAL A 57 2.20 -18.43 0.15
C VAL A 57 3.64 -18.01 -0.11
N ASN A 58 3.86 -16.71 -0.33
CA ASN A 58 5.20 -16.17 -0.53
C ASN A 58 5.38 -14.83 0.18
N ARG A 59 6.61 -14.57 0.65
CA ARG A 59 6.94 -13.37 1.43
C ARG A 59 6.69 -12.08 0.67
N LYS A 60 6.98 -12.06 -0.64
CA LYS A 60 6.89 -10.86 -1.48
C LYS A 60 5.46 -10.34 -1.59
N ASP A 61 4.47 -11.23 -1.70
CA ASP A 61 3.06 -10.85 -1.76
C ASP A 61 2.51 -10.51 -0.37
N CYS A 62 2.97 -11.15 0.70
CA CYS A 62 2.66 -10.74 2.08
C CYS A 62 3.13 -9.30 2.36
N GLU A 63 4.33 -8.92 1.93
CA GLU A 63 4.87 -7.57 2.11
C GLU A 63 4.06 -6.51 1.35
N LYS A 64 3.56 -6.84 0.15
CA LYS A 64 2.64 -5.97 -0.60
C LYS A 64 1.30 -5.82 0.12
N ILE A 65 0.71 -6.93 0.58
CA ILE A 65 -0.55 -6.88 1.35
C ILE A 65 -0.39 -5.98 2.57
N ARG A 66 0.71 -6.14 3.33
CA ARG A 66 1.02 -5.28 4.48
C ARG A 66 1.12 -3.81 4.08
N HIS A 67 1.78 -3.50 2.96
CA HIS A 67 1.87 -2.13 2.47
C HIS A 67 0.51 -1.51 2.13
N TYR A 68 -0.39 -2.26 1.47
CA TYR A 68 -1.75 -1.76 1.19
C TYR A 68 -2.61 -1.66 2.45
N ALA A 69 -2.40 -2.50 3.45
CA ALA A 69 -3.02 -2.35 4.77
C ALA A 69 -2.50 -1.09 5.48
N ASP A 70 -1.19 -0.82 5.44
CA ASP A 70 -0.61 0.42 5.97
C ASP A 70 -1.22 1.66 5.29
N ILE A 71 -1.48 1.62 3.97
CA ILE A 71 -2.16 2.70 3.22
C ILE A 71 -3.56 2.96 3.80
N LEU A 72 -4.36 1.92 4.00
CA LEU A 72 -5.72 2.05 4.54
C LEU A 72 -5.69 2.61 5.96
N THR A 73 -4.81 2.10 6.82
CA THR A 73 -4.65 2.58 8.20
C THR A 73 -4.25 4.04 8.24
N ALA A 74 -3.35 4.49 7.37
CA ALA A 74 -2.95 5.90 7.28
C ALA A 74 -4.08 6.84 6.79
N GLY A 75 -5.08 6.30 6.09
CA GLY A 75 -6.25 7.03 5.60
C GLY A 75 -7.37 7.19 6.63
N ILE A 76 -7.44 6.30 7.63
CA ILE A 76 -8.42 6.38 8.71
C ILE A 76 -8.07 7.57 9.61
N LYS A 77 -8.88 8.62 9.57
CA LYS A 77 -8.84 9.67 10.57
C LYS A 77 -9.42 9.10 11.86
N GLY A 78 -8.57 8.93 12.88
CA GLY A 78 -8.99 8.63 14.25
C GLY A 78 -9.80 9.76 14.87
#